data_AF-A0AA38LP90-F1
#
_entry.id   AF-A0AA38LP90-F1
#
_cell.length_a   1.000
_cell.length_b   1.000
_cell.length_c   1.000
_cell.angle_alpha   90.00
_cell.angle_beta   90.00
_cell.angle_gamma   90.00
#
_symmetry.space_group_name_H-M   'P 1'
#
loop_
_entity.id
_entity.type
_entity.pdbx_description
1 polymer ?
#
loop_
_entity_poly.entity_id
_entity_poly.type
_entity_poly.pdbx_seq_one_letter_code
_entity_poly.pdbx_strand_id
1 'polypeptide(L)' 'INNEQSSKRSQRSARYAFKTRCESDNLEDGYKWRKYGKKYIKNTSNPRNYYKCSYNSCTAKKRVERDARDKGI' A
#
# COMPACT_ATOMS: atom_id res chain seq x y z
N ILE A 1 -5.60 26.49 -37.05
CA ILE A 1 -5.87 26.46 -35.59
C ILE A 1 -6.30 25.05 -35.26
N ASN A 2 -5.39 24.21 -34.77
CA ASN A 2 -5.73 22.85 -34.33
C ASN A 2 -5.42 22.76 -32.84
N ASN A 3 -6.50 22.76 -32.08
CA ASN A 3 -6.55 22.65 -30.64
C ASN A 3 -6.90 21.18 -30.34
N GLU A 4 -6.02 20.42 -29.71
CA GLU A 4 -6.43 19.19 -29.04
C GLU A 4 -5.51 18.89 -27.86
N GLN A 5 -6.15 18.82 -26.70
CA GLN A 5 -5.56 18.89 -25.38
C GLN A 5 -4.71 17.66 -25.11
N SER A 6 -3.40 17.88 -24.95
CA SER A 6 -2.47 16.84 -24.51
C SER A 6 -2.85 16.37 -23.11
N SER A 7 -3.41 15.15 -23.04
CA SER A 7 -3.74 14.50 -21.77
C SER A 7 -2.49 14.44 -20.90
N LYS A 8 -2.47 15.22 -19.81
CA LYS A 8 -1.42 15.14 -18.79
C LYS A 8 -1.59 13.82 -18.04
N ARG A 9 -1.10 12.73 -18.62
CA ARG A 9 -0.98 11.43 -17.94
C ARG A 9 0.07 11.60 -16.84
N SER A 10 -0.36 12.12 -15.69
CA SER A 10 0.41 12.24 -14.45
C SER A 10 1.31 11.01 -14.32
N GLN A 11 2.61 11.25 -14.37
CA GLN A 11 3.67 10.24 -14.28
C GLN A 11 3.40 9.40 -13.03
N ARG A 12 2.80 8.21 -13.21
CA ARG A 12 2.38 7.36 -12.08
C ARG A 12 3.66 6.94 -11.36
N SER A 13 3.84 7.43 -10.14
CA SER A 13 4.93 7.00 -9.25
C SER A 13 5.05 5.48 -9.26
N ALA A 14 6.27 4.98 -9.44
CA ALA A 14 6.55 3.56 -9.51
C ALA A 14 5.98 2.85 -8.27
N ARG A 15 5.23 1.76 -8.50
CA ARG A 15 4.64 0.96 -7.43
C ARG A 15 5.38 -0.36 -7.34
N TYR A 16 5.92 -0.64 -6.18
CA TYR A 16 6.58 -1.91 -5.87
C TYR A 16 5.65 -2.77 -5.02
N ALA A 17 5.70 -4.09 -5.24
CA ALA A 17 4.98 -5.08 -4.46
C ALA A 17 5.88 -6.31 -4.29
N PHE A 18 5.93 -6.85 -3.08
CA PHE A 18 6.66 -8.05 -2.75
C PHE A 18 5.88 -8.83 -1.69
N LYS A 19 6.20 -10.12 -1.55
CA LYS A 19 5.66 -10.97 -0.49
C LYS A 19 6.80 -11.33 0.45
N THR A 20 6.54 -11.30 1.74
CA THR A 20 7.49 -11.72 2.77
C THR A 20 6.75 -12.50 3.84
N ARG A 21 7.45 -13.42 4.51
CA ARG A 21 6.91 -14.13 5.69
C ARG A 21 7.14 -13.23 6.89
N CYS A 22 6.07 -12.87 7.59
CA CYS A 22 6.15 -12.08 8.81
C CYS A 22 4.94 -12.36 9.71
N GLU A 23 5.18 -12.44 11.01
CA GLU A 23 4.12 -12.57 12.02
C GLU A 23 3.35 -11.25 12.22
N SER A 24 4.02 -10.11 11.96
CA SER A 24 3.44 -8.78 12.14
C SER A 24 3.11 -8.10 10.81
N ASP A 25 2.08 -7.26 10.81
CA ASP A 25 1.74 -6.39 9.69
C ASP A 25 2.69 -5.17 9.60
N ASN A 26 3.47 -4.91 10.65
CA ASN A 26 4.46 -3.83 10.72
C ASN A 26 5.84 -4.38 10.36
N LEU A 27 6.23 -4.21 9.10
CA LEU A 27 7.58 -4.52 8.63
C LEU A 27 8.59 -3.48 9.14
N GLU A 28 9.75 -3.93 9.59
CA GLU A 28 10.92 -3.10 9.95
C GLU A 28 11.70 -2.67 8.71
N ASP A 29 11.01 -2.04 7.75
CA ASP A 29 11.55 -1.62 6.45
C ASP A 29 12.34 -0.28 6.50
N GLY A 30 12.70 0.18 7.69
CA GLY A 30 13.40 1.45 7.92
C GLY A 30 12.52 2.71 7.86
N TYR A 31 11.23 2.59 7.51
CA TYR A 31 10.30 3.71 7.48
C TYR A 31 9.33 3.70 8.67
N LYS A 32 8.96 4.89 9.14
CA LYS A 32 7.90 5.06 10.14
C LYS A 32 6.55 5.18 9.44
N TRP A 33 5.66 4.23 9.71
CA TRP A 33 4.33 4.15 9.10
C TRP A 33 3.24 4.40 10.13
N ARG A 34 2.24 5.23 9.77
CA ARG A 34 1.00 5.39 10.55
C ARG A 34 -0.19 4.82 9.79
N LYS A 35 -0.97 3.97 10.47
CA LYS A 35 -2.19 3.40 9.92
C LYS A 35 -3.24 4.49 9.77
N TYR A 36 -3.89 4.54 8.62
CA TYR A 36 -4.99 5.49 8.38
C TYR A 36 -6.29 4.80 7.96
N GLY A 37 -6.24 3.50 7.66
CA GLY A 37 -7.42 2.75 7.27
C GLY A 37 -7.23 1.25 7.34
N LYS A 38 -8.37 0.55 7.43
CA LYS A 38 -8.51 -0.90 7.35
C LYS A 38 -9.72 -1.17 6.46
N LYS A 39 -9.60 -2.09 5.51
CA LYS A 39 -10.71 -2.51 4.64
C LYS A 39 -10.85 -4.03 4.67
N TYR A 40 -12.02 -4.52 5.02
CA TYR A 40 -12.37 -5.93 4.83
C TYR A 40 -12.50 -6.21 3.34
N ILE A 41 -11.87 -7.28 2.88
CA ILE A 41 -11.86 -7.69 1.49
C ILE A 41 -12.79 -8.91 1.35
N LYS A 42 -13.64 -8.90 0.33
CA LYS A 42 -14.52 -10.05 0.04
C LYS A 42 -13.66 -11.27 -0.27
N ASN A 43 -14.10 -12.45 0.15
CA ASN A 43 -13.44 -13.74 -0.11
C ASN A 43 -12.06 -13.92 0.55
N THR A 44 -11.70 -13.09 1.53
CA THR A 44 -10.51 -13.28 2.35
C THR A 44 -10.85 -13.05 3.83
N SER A 45 -10.41 -13.92 4.73
CA SER A 45 -10.53 -13.70 6.18
C SER A 45 -9.70 -12.51 6.66
N ASN A 46 -8.61 -12.22 5.97
CA ASN A 46 -7.65 -11.20 6.37
C ASN A 46 -8.02 -9.81 5.82
N PRO A 47 -8.03 -8.76 6.66
CA PRO A 47 -8.28 -7.41 6.21
C PRO A 47 -7.05 -6.82 5.48
N ARG A 48 -7.30 -5.86 4.58
CA ARG A 48 -6.25 -5.03 4.00
C ARG A 48 -6.01 -3.79 4.85
N ASN A 49 -4.78 -3.57 5.26
CA ASN A 49 -4.36 -2.42 6.04
C ASN A 49 -3.69 -1.36 5.16
N TYR A 50 -3.94 -0.09 5.49
CA TYR A 50 -3.44 1.06 4.73
C TYR A 50 -2.63 1.97 5.64
N TYR A 51 -1.43 2.31 5.19
CA TYR A 51 -0.47 3.12 5.93
C TYR A 51 0.03 4.29 5.10
N LYS A 52 0.28 5.41 5.78
CA LYS A 52 0.96 6.58 5.23
C LYS A 52 2.20 6.88 6.06
N CYS A 53 3.29 7.26 5.41
CA CYS A 53 4.56 7.64 6.02
C CYS A 53 4.36 8.73 7.09
N SER A 54 4.88 8.52 8.29
CA SER A 54 4.63 9.40 9.45
C SER A 54 5.36 10.73 9.38
N TYR A 55 6.48 10.80 8.64
CA TYR A 55 7.24 12.03 8.45
C TYR A 55 6.40 13.12 7.76
N ASN A 56 6.62 14.37 8.17
CA ASN A 56 6.03 15.54 7.54
C ASN A 56 6.46 15.61 6.07
N SER A 57 5.59 16.16 5.20
CA SER A 57 5.74 16.23 3.73
C SER A 57 5.94 14.91 2.97
N CYS A 58 6.07 13.77 3.65
CA CYS A 58 6.22 12.46 3.02
C CYS A 58 4.88 11.94 2.46
N THR A 59 4.83 11.72 1.13
CA THR A 59 3.61 11.28 0.42
C THR A 59 3.52 9.77 0.22
N ALA A 60 4.53 9.01 0.69
CA ALA A 60 4.60 7.56 0.53
C ALA A 60 3.43 6.85 1.26
N LYS A 61 2.84 5.89 0.56
CA LYS A 61 1.71 5.07 1.03
C LYS A 61 2.03 3.60 0.79
N LYS A 62 1.69 2.74 1.75
CA LYS A 62 1.78 1.28 1.59
C LYS A 62 0.46 0.58 1.93
N ARG A 63 0.27 -0.57 1.29
CA ARG A 63 -0.84 -1.50 1.54
C ARG A 63 -0.23 -2.80 2.05
N VAL A 64 -0.81 -3.36 3.10
CA VAL A 64 -0.39 -4.64 3.67
C VAL A 64 -1.62 -5.55 3.70
N GLU A 65 -1.46 -6.77 3.23
CA GLU A 65 -2.47 -7.83 3.25
C GLU A 65 -1.78 -9.16 3.51
N ARG A 66 -2.42 -10.04 4.27
CA ARG A 66 -1.97 -11.43 4.42
C ARG A 66 -2.44 -12.26 3.22
N ASP A 67 -1.61 -13.20 2.79
CA ASP A 67 -2.01 -14.14 1.74
C ASP A 67 -3.21 -14.96 2.24
N ALA A 68 -4.20 -15.20 1.39
CA ALA A 68 -5.39 -15.95 1.79
C ALA A 68 -5.08 -17.40 2.17
N ARG A 69 -3.91 -17.91 1.75
CA ARG A 69 -3.41 -19.26 2.07
C ARG A 69 -2.43 -19.26 3.24
N ASP A 70 -2.10 -18.09 3.79
CA ASP A 70 -1.30 -18.01 5.00
C ASP A 70 -2.10 -18.63 6.14
N LYS A 71 -1.63 -19.75 6.67
CA LYS A 71 -2.30 -20.46 7.76
C LYS A 71 -2.09 -19.78 9.12
N GLY A 72 -1.34 -18.68 9.15
CA GLY A 72 -0.64 -18.27 10.36
C GLY A 72 0.43 -19.31 10.69
N ILE A 73 1.45 -18.90 11.42
CA ILE A 73 2.12 -19.88 12.29
C ILE A 73 1.12 -20.25 13.38
#